data_AF-A0A972U299-F1
#
_entry.id   AF-A0A972U299-F1
#
_cell.length_a   1.000
_cell.length_b   1.000
_cell.length_c   1.000
_cell.angle_alpha   90.00
_cell.angle_beta   90.00
_cell.angle_gamma   90.00
#
_symmetry.space_group_name_H-M   'P 1'
#
loop_
_entity.id
_entity.type
_entity.pdbx_description
1 polymer ?
#
loop_
_entity_poly.entity_id
_entity_poly.type
_entity_poly.pdbx_seq_one_letter_code
_entity_poly.pdbx_strand_id
1 'polypeptide(L)'
;MNSEHLPAMITLTYPGDWLTVAPSADAVKRTHFKALAKRWQRTWGEPLRCVWKLEFQRRGAPHLHLFTVPPHGSTTSRLGEWDGLEFPLWLSKTWADIVNHPDPIQRQRHESAGTAIDYSNAITARDPKRLAMYFAKHAAPSLMSSKEYQHRVPREWVENGKKPGRFWGVLGLQKATADVALTEAEFILVRRTLRRWSRHRAYYRPGDRYPSSVVPNTRVHRIAVVDKASGVVRRYRTVRRRASYLDQERLTGGFVLANQGLLLAMPVVEILRNSRADDPRREASPRFLAAFGRLDSY
;
A
#
# COMPACT_ATOMS: atom_id res chain seq x y z
N MET A 1 -26.01 -11.66 -11.13
CA MET A 1 -24.94 -12.04 -10.16
C MET A 1 -23.86 -10.99 -10.26
N ASN A 2 -23.65 -10.17 -9.22
CA ASN A 2 -22.56 -9.19 -9.23
C ASN A 2 -21.23 -9.98 -9.23
N SER A 3 -20.55 -10.03 -10.37
CA SER A 3 -19.18 -10.50 -10.46
C SER A 3 -18.32 -9.61 -9.56
N GLU A 4 -17.97 -10.10 -8.38
CA GLU A 4 -17.11 -9.36 -7.46
C GLU A 4 -15.79 -9.03 -8.14
N HIS A 5 -15.52 -7.75 -8.33
CA HIS A 5 -14.26 -7.22 -8.80
C HIS A 5 -13.16 -7.52 -7.76
N LEU A 6 -12.44 -8.63 -7.95
CA LEU A 6 -11.41 -9.08 -7.02
C LEU A 6 -10.13 -8.26 -7.19
N PRO A 7 -9.53 -7.73 -6.11
CA PRO A 7 -8.19 -7.20 -6.21
C PRO A 7 -7.21 -8.32 -6.57
N ALA A 8 -6.11 -7.96 -7.23
CA ALA A 8 -5.01 -8.86 -7.57
C ALA A 8 -3.66 -8.17 -7.38
N MET A 9 -2.63 -8.97 -7.10
CA MET A 9 -1.24 -8.56 -7.23
C MET A 9 -0.75 -8.94 -8.62
N ILE A 10 -0.54 -7.93 -9.46
CA ILE A 10 0.07 -8.11 -10.79
C ILE A 10 1.57 -7.92 -10.66
N THR A 11 2.35 -8.84 -11.21
CA THR A 11 3.81 -8.71 -11.32
C THR A 11 4.18 -8.56 -12.79
N LEU A 12 4.97 -7.54 -13.10
CA LEU A 12 5.54 -7.28 -14.41
C LEU A 12 7.07 -7.40 -14.29
N THR A 13 7.67 -8.27 -15.09
CA THR A 13 9.13 -8.45 -15.17
C THR A 13 9.63 -8.20 -16.59
N TYR A 14 10.92 -8.39 -16.82
CA TYR A 14 11.63 -8.11 -18.06
C TYR A 14 12.26 -9.40 -18.62
N PRO A 15 12.62 -9.43 -19.91
CA PRO A 15 13.33 -10.54 -20.54
C PRO A 15 14.64 -10.89 -19.81
N GLY A 16 15.28 -12.00 -20.23
CA GLY A 16 16.57 -12.41 -19.66
C GLY A 16 17.62 -11.32 -19.87
N ASP A 17 17.71 -10.80 -21.09
CA ASP A 17 18.52 -9.64 -21.45
C ASP A 17 17.78 -8.32 -21.18
N TRP A 18 17.47 -8.08 -19.91
CA TRP A 18 16.64 -6.96 -19.51
C TRP A 18 17.31 -5.59 -19.72
N LEU A 19 18.64 -5.50 -19.71
CA LEU A 19 19.37 -4.22 -19.81
C LEU A 19 19.16 -3.56 -21.17
N THR A 20 19.06 -4.35 -22.23
CA THR A 20 18.77 -3.89 -23.60
C THR A 20 17.49 -3.05 -23.69
N VAL A 21 16.49 -3.41 -22.90
CA VAL A 21 15.16 -2.76 -22.93
C VAL A 21 14.91 -1.85 -21.71
N ALA A 22 15.55 -2.11 -20.58
CA ALA A 22 15.38 -1.36 -19.34
C ALA A 22 16.72 -0.86 -18.77
N PRO A 23 17.48 -0.05 -19.52
CA PRO A 23 18.79 0.43 -19.08
C PRO A 23 18.71 1.47 -17.96
N SER A 24 17.51 1.92 -17.59
CA SER A 24 17.32 2.88 -16.50
C SER A 24 15.91 2.84 -15.89
N ALA A 25 15.79 3.42 -14.70
CA ALA A 25 14.50 3.60 -14.02
C ALA A 25 13.49 4.44 -14.83
N ASP A 26 13.96 5.33 -15.71
CA ASP A 26 13.11 6.14 -16.58
C ASP A 26 12.51 5.29 -17.70
N ALA A 27 13.26 4.38 -18.30
CA ALA A 27 12.72 3.41 -19.26
C ALA A 27 11.58 2.59 -18.61
N VAL A 28 11.82 2.08 -17.41
CA VAL A 28 10.82 1.29 -16.67
C VAL A 28 9.59 2.13 -16.31
N LYS A 29 9.77 3.29 -15.68
CA LYS A 29 8.66 4.03 -15.05
C LYS A 29 8.03 5.09 -15.92
N ARG A 30 8.83 5.83 -16.69
CA ARG A 30 8.34 6.93 -17.53
C ARG A 30 7.92 6.46 -18.91
N THR A 31 8.56 5.42 -19.44
CA THR A 31 8.22 4.86 -20.75
C THR A 31 7.26 3.69 -20.58
N HIS A 32 7.72 2.55 -20.07
CA HIS A 32 6.91 1.32 -20.09
C HIS A 32 5.67 1.38 -19.20
N PHE A 33 5.83 1.80 -17.94
CA PHE A 33 4.69 1.84 -17.01
C PHE A 33 3.63 2.87 -17.42
N LYS A 34 4.04 4.03 -17.95
CA LYS A 34 3.09 5.00 -18.53
C LYS A 34 2.41 4.48 -19.78
N ALA A 35 3.14 3.76 -20.65
CA ALA A 35 2.56 3.14 -21.83
C ALA A 35 1.49 2.12 -21.45
N LEU A 36 1.75 1.28 -20.44
CA LEU A 36 0.79 0.33 -19.90
C LEU A 36 -0.47 1.03 -19.39
N ALA A 37 -0.32 2.07 -18.56
CA ALA A 37 -1.46 2.83 -18.05
C ALA A 37 -2.32 3.44 -19.17
N LYS A 38 -1.69 3.97 -20.24
CA LYS A 38 -2.40 4.51 -21.40
C LYS A 38 -3.10 3.43 -22.23
N ARG A 39 -2.48 2.26 -22.41
CA ARG A 39 -3.09 1.14 -23.15
C ARG A 39 -4.24 0.54 -22.36
N TRP A 40 -4.07 0.39 -21.05
CA TRP A 40 -5.13 -0.02 -20.13
C TRP A 40 -6.39 0.85 -20.26
N GLN A 41 -6.23 2.18 -20.17
CA GLN A 41 -7.37 3.09 -20.30
C GLN A 41 -8.05 3.00 -21.67
N ARG A 42 -7.27 2.85 -22.74
CA ARG A 42 -7.81 2.72 -24.10
C ARG A 42 -8.56 1.42 -24.32
N THR A 43 -8.07 0.31 -23.77
CA THR A 43 -8.66 -1.02 -23.98
C THR A 43 -9.84 -1.30 -23.07
N TRP A 44 -9.80 -0.83 -21.81
CA TRP A 44 -10.78 -1.20 -20.80
C TRP A 44 -11.75 -0.05 -20.45
N GLY A 45 -11.57 1.12 -21.04
CA GLY A 45 -12.43 2.30 -20.80
C GLY A 45 -12.27 2.94 -19.42
N GLU A 46 -11.42 2.39 -18.55
CA GLU A 46 -11.16 2.90 -17.20
C GLU A 46 -9.66 3.12 -16.94
N PRO A 47 -9.28 4.14 -16.16
CA PRO A 47 -7.88 4.39 -15.84
C PRO A 47 -7.31 3.32 -14.90
N LEU A 48 -6.06 2.90 -15.12
CA LEU A 48 -5.35 2.05 -14.17
C LEU A 48 -5.20 2.76 -12.82
N ARG A 49 -5.81 2.19 -11.78
CA ARG A 49 -5.70 2.65 -10.39
C ARG A 49 -4.95 1.62 -9.56
N CYS A 50 -3.73 1.93 -9.15
CA CYS A 50 -2.92 0.96 -8.41
C CYS A 50 -2.00 1.58 -7.36
N VAL A 51 -1.66 0.78 -6.37
CA VAL A 51 -0.45 0.97 -5.56
C VAL A 51 0.64 0.13 -6.19
N TRP A 52 1.78 0.73 -6.49
CA TRP A 52 2.87 0.04 -7.18
C TRP A 52 4.15 0.03 -6.34
N LYS A 53 4.95 -1.02 -6.52
CA LYS A 53 6.29 -1.16 -5.96
C LYS A 53 7.25 -1.67 -7.02
N LEU A 54 8.44 -1.08 -7.06
CA LEU A 54 9.60 -1.52 -7.80
C LEU A 54 10.49 -2.38 -6.90
N GLU A 55 10.82 -3.56 -7.37
CA GLU A 55 11.80 -4.48 -6.80
C GLU A 55 12.81 -4.91 -7.87
N PHE A 56 13.88 -5.57 -7.47
CA PHE A 56 14.84 -6.18 -8.40
C PHE A 56 14.94 -7.69 -8.18
N GLN A 57 15.03 -8.42 -9.28
CA GLN A 57 15.33 -9.84 -9.28
C GLN A 57 16.79 -10.09 -8.86
N ARG A 58 17.14 -11.34 -8.52
CA ARG A 58 18.55 -11.69 -8.21
C ARG A 58 19.50 -11.38 -9.37
N ARG A 59 19.00 -11.49 -10.60
CA ARG A 59 19.71 -11.14 -11.84
C ARG A 59 19.74 -9.63 -12.15
N GLY A 60 19.26 -8.78 -11.23
CA GLY A 60 19.20 -7.33 -11.41
C GLY A 60 17.99 -6.82 -12.21
N ALA A 61 17.22 -7.68 -12.87
CA ALA A 61 16.06 -7.23 -13.65
C ALA A 61 15.04 -6.48 -12.78
N PRO A 62 14.49 -5.34 -13.25
CA PRO A 62 13.49 -4.57 -12.51
C PRO A 62 12.11 -5.24 -12.55
N HIS A 63 11.37 -5.18 -11.45
CA HIS A 63 10.09 -5.86 -11.25
C HIS A 63 9.06 -4.87 -10.72
N LEU A 64 7.92 -4.72 -11.41
CA LEU A 64 6.82 -3.90 -10.91
C LEU A 64 5.74 -4.81 -10.33
N HIS A 65 5.46 -4.62 -9.04
CA HIS A 65 4.30 -5.17 -8.37
C HIS A 65 3.20 -4.11 -8.35
N LEU A 66 2.06 -4.40 -8.97
CA LEU A 66 0.88 -3.54 -9.02
C LEU A 66 -0.24 -4.20 -8.23
N PHE A 67 -0.67 -3.57 -7.14
CA PHE A 67 -1.91 -3.94 -6.49
C PHE A 67 -3.04 -3.11 -7.08
N THR A 68 -3.96 -3.79 -7.77
CA THR A 68 -5.07 -3.18 -8.50
C THR A 68 -6.26 -4.13 -8.49
N VAL A 69 -7.40 -3.65 -8.96
CA VAL A 69 -8.51 -4.50 -9.40
C VAL A 69 -8.34 -4.68 -10.90
N PRO A 70 -8.08 -5.90 -11.41
CA PRO A 70 -8.08 -6.16 -12.84
C PRO A 70 -9.48 -5.99 -13.45
N PRO A 71 -9.57 -5.48 -14.70
CA PRO A 71 -10.78 -5.52 -15.49
C PRO A 71 -11.24 -6.97 -15.68
N HIS A 72 -12.54 -7.13 -15.85
CA HIS A 72 -13.16 -8.41 -16.16
C HIS A 72 -13.80 -8.38 -17.55
N GLY A 73 -13.97 -9.55 -18.13
CA GLY A 73 -14.45 -9.73 -19.49
C GLY A 73 -13.34 -9.61 -20.52
N SER A 74 -13.75 -9.63 -21.77
CA SER A 74 -12.83 -9.58 -22.90
C SER A 74 -12.59 -8.13 -23.33
N THR A 75 -11.38 -7.87 -23.82
CA THR A 75 -11.01 -6.57 -24.37
C THR A 75 -11.98 -6.14 -25.46
N THR A 76 -12.30 -4.85 -25.51
CA THR A 76 -13.00 -4.24 -26.64
C THR A 76 -12.06 -3.25 -27.32
N SER A 77 -11.42 -3.68 -28.41
CA SER A 77 -10.49 -2.84 -29.15
C SER A 77 -11.20 -2.18 -30.33
N ARG A 78 -11.34 -0.85 -30.29
CA ARG A 78 -11.79 -0.08 -31.47
C ARG A 78 -10.82 -0.15 -32.65
N LEU A 79 -9.59 -0.63 -32.45
CA LEU A 79 -8.52 -0.67 -33.45
C LEU A 79 -8.20 -2.11 -33.92
N GLY A 80 -8.97 -3.12 -33.50
CA GLY A 80 -8.83 -4.51 -33.94
C GLY A 80 -7.62 -5.27 -33.36
N GLU A 81 -6.55 -4.59 -32.96
CA GLU A 81 -5.42 -5.25 -32.29
C GLU A 81 -5.87 -5.79 -30.92
N TRP A 82 -5.76 -7.12 -30.79
CA TRP A 82 -6.02 -7.88 -29.57
C TRP A 82 -7.44 -7.76 -29.04
N ASP A 83 -8.42 -7.64 -29.94
CA ASP A 83 -9.84 -7.69 -29.59
C ASP A 83 -10.26 -9.08 -29.09
N GLY A 84 -11.25 -9.13 -28.20
CA GLY A 84 -11.77 -10.39 -27.64
C GLY A 84 -10.81 -11.18 -26.72
N LEU A 85 -9.69 -10.62 -26.28
CA LEU A 85 -8.78 -11.29 -25.35
C LEU A 85 -9.23 -11.14 -23.90
N GLU A 86 -9.08 -12.19 -23.11
CA GLU A 86 -9.19 -12.10 -21.66
C GLU A 86 -8.01 -11.33 -21.06
N PHE A 87 -8.24 -10.69 -19.91
CA PHE A 87 -7.27 -9.80 -19.26
C PHE A 87 -5.84 -10.38 -19.11
N PRO A 88 -5.62 -11.64 -18.65
CA PRO A 88 -4.28 -12.19 -18.51
C PRO A 88 -3.50 -12.25 -19.83
N LEU A 89 -4.17 -12.66 -20.90
CA LEU A 89 -3.56 -12.79 -22.22
C LEU A 89 -3.31 -11.42 -22.85
N TRP A 90 -4.27 -10.50 -22.72
CA TRP A 90 -4.08 -9.11 -23.11
C TRP A 90 -2.88 -8.49 -22.38
N LEU A 91 -2.78 -8.69 -21.06
CA LEU A 91 -1.70 -8.12 -20.25
C LEU A 91 -0.33 -8.67 -20.67
N SER A 92 -0.22 -9.98 -20.90
CA SER A 92 0.99 -10.64 -21.40
C SER A 92 1.45 -10.06 -22.74
N LYS A 93 0.56 -10.03 -23.75
CA LYS A 93 0.86 -9.47 -25.07
C LYS A 93 1.19 -7.99 -25.03
N THR A 94 0.39 -7.23 -24.29
CA THR A 94 0.58 -5.77 -24.11
C THR A 94 1.91 -5.48 -23.45
N TRP A 95 2.29 -6.23 -22.43
CA TRP A 95 3.55 -5.99 -21.74
C TRP A 95 4.76 -6.36 -22.59
N ALA A 96 4.71 -7.48 -23.32
CA ALA A 96 5.77 -7.86 -24.24
C ALA A 96 5.94 -6.85 -25.38
N ASP A 97 4.85 -6.31 -25.91
CA ASP A 97 4.88 -5.28 -26.95
C ASP A 97 5.32 -3.91 -26.43
N ILE A 98 5.02 -3.55 -25.19
CA ILE A 98 5.54 -2.32 -24.57
C ILE A 98 7.05 -2.41 -24.35
N VAL A 99 7.53 -3.57 -23.88
CA VAL A 99 8.96 -3.81 -23.62
C VAL A 99 9.74 -3.97 -24.93
N ASN A 100 9.10 -4.54 -25.96
CA ASN A 100 9.57 -4.64 -27.34
C ASN A 100 11.05 -5.03 -27.48
N HIS A 101 11.43 -6.18 -26.94
CA HIS A 101 12.81 -6.65 -27.06
C HIS A 101 13.17 -6.88 -28.54
N PRO A 102 14.34 -6.39 -29.02
CA PRO A 102 14.72 -6.49 -30.44
C PRO A 102 14.97 -7.94 -30.89
N ASP A 103 15.53 -8.79 -30.01
CA ASP A 103 15.63 -10.23 -30.25
C ASP A 103 14.24 -10.90 -30.13
N PRO A 104 13.72 -11.53 -31.20
CA PRO A 104 12.41 -12.18 -31.21
C PRO A 104 12.32 -13.35 -30.22
N ILE A 105 13.41 -14.06 -29.93
CA ILE A 105 13.42 -15.19 -28.99
C ILE A 105 13.23 -14.66 -27.56
N GLN A 106 13.95 -13.60 -27.20
CA GLN A 106 13.78 -12.93 -25.91
C GLN A 106 12.37 -12.34 -25.77
N ARG A 107 11.84 -11.73 -26.84
CA ARG A 107 10.46 -11.21 -26.88
C ARG A 107 9.44 -12.32 -26.66
N GLN A 108 9.56 -13.45 -27.35
CA GLN A 108 8.63 -14.58 -27.20
C GLN A 108 8.66 -15.16 -25.78
N ARG A 109 9.85 -15.39 -25.22
CA ARG A 109 10.00 -15.86 -23.83
C ARG A 109 9.41 -14.87 -22.82
N HIS A 110 9.59 -13.57 -23.06
CA HIS A 110 9.02 -12.51 -22.23
C HIS A 110 7.50 -12.44 -22.34
N GLU A 111 6.90 -12.65 -23.51
CA GLU A 111 5.45 -12.76 -23.63
C GLU A 111 4.91 -13.90 -22.75
N SER A 112 5.56 -15.07 -22.77
CA SER A 112 5.09 -16.23 -22.00
C SER A 112 5.29 -16.10 -20.47
N ALA A 113 6.29 -15.36 -20.00
CA ALA A 113 6.69 -15.36 -18.58
C ALA A 113 6.86 -13.95 -17.96
N GLY A 114 6.55 -12.90 -18.71
CA GLY A 114 6.77 -11.50 -18.33
C GLY A 114 5.75 -10.94 -17.36
N THR A 115 4.63 -11.63 -17.18
CA THR A 115 3.52 -11.20 -16.32
C THR A 115 3.04 -12.33 -15.41
N ALA A 116 2.57 -11.98 -14.22
CA ALA A 116 1.89 -12.91 -13.31
C ALA A 116 0.76 -12.18 -12.58
N ILE A 117 -0.36 -12.86 -12.34
CA ILE A 117 -1.53 -12.31 -11.65
C ILE A 117 -1.88 -13.22 -10.48
N ASP A 118 -1.84 -12.68 -9.27
CA ASP A 118 -2.12 -13.42 -8.04
C ASP A 118 -3.32 -12.81 -7.29
N TYR A 119 -4.45 -13.50 -7.37
CA TYR A 119 -5.68 -13.16 -6.65
C TYR A 119 -5.66 -13.62 -5.18
N SER A 120 -4.91 -14.69 -4.85
CA SER A 120 -4.92 -15.31 -3.51
C SER A 120 -4.33 -14.38 -2.45
N ASN A 121 -3.17 -13.78 -2.74
CA ASN A 121 -2.54 -12.80 -1.86
C ASN A 121 -3.40 -11.52 -1.76
N ALA A 122 -4.15 -11.19 -2.81
CA ALA A 122 -4.95 -9.97 -2.85
C ALA A 122 -6.30 -10.08 -2.15
N ILE A 123 -6.91 -11.27 -2.09
CA ILE A 123 -8.11 -11.53 -1.27
C ILE A 123 -7.82 -11.26 0.21
N THR A 124 -6.62 -11.59 0.70
CA THR A 124 -6.21 -11.24 2.08
C THR A 124 -5.96 -9.74 2.29
N ALA A 125 -5.78 -8.99 1.20
CA ALA A 125 -5.48 -7.56 1.15
C ALA A 125 -6.67 -6.69 0.73
N ARG A 126 -7.91 -7.22 0.70
CA ARG A 126 -9.15 -6.41 0.70
C ARG A 126 -9.20 -5.45 1.91
N ASP A 127 -8.43 -5.75 2.96
CA ASP A 127 -8.21 -4.87 4.10
C ASP A 127 -7.13 -3.82 3.77
N PRO A 128 -7.47 -2.51 3.67
CA PRO A 128 -6.50 -1.44 3.39
C PRO A 128 -5.33 -1.40 4.37
N LYS A 129 -5.53 -1.80 5.63
CA LYS A 129 -4.46 -1.89 6.62
C LYS A 129 -3.52 -3.04 6.31
N ARG A 130 -4.02 -4.21 5.92
CA ARG A 130 -3.16 -5.33 5.50
C ARG A 130 -2.40 -5.00 4.23
N LEU A 131 -3.02 -4.29 3.29
CA LEU A 131 -2.35 -3.77 2.11
C LEU A 131 -1.20 -2.82 2.47
N ALA A 132 -1.47 -1.84 3.35
CA ALA A 132 -0.43 -0.92 3.83
C ALA A 132 0.69 -1.65 4.59
N MET A 133 0.34 -2.63 5.44
CA MET A 133 1.33 -3.46 6.15
C MET A 133 2.13 -4.34 5.20
N TYR A 134 1.52 -4.89 4.15
CA TYR A 134 2.19 -5.68 3.13
C TYR A 134 3.23 -4.81 2.43
N PHE A 135 2.84 -3.67 1.87
CA PHE A 135 3.80 -2.77 1.22
C PHE A 135 4.86 -2.24 2.19
N ALA A 136 4.51 -1.94 3.45
CA ALA A 136 5.49 -1.49 4.46
C ALA A 136 6.49 -2.59 4.85
N LYS A 137 6.02 -3.83 5.07
CA LYS A 137 6.88 -4.99 5.34
C LYS A 137 7.82 -5.22 4.17
N HIS A 138 7.28 -5.16 2.96
CA HIS A 138 8.06 -5.33 1.76
C HIS A 138 8.97 -4.15 1.53
N ALA A 139 8.68 -2.92 1.94
CA ALA A 139 9.57 -1.76 1.76
C ALA A 139 10.66 -1.64 2.83
N ALA A 140 10.46 -2.22 4.02
CA ALA A 140 11.41 -2.14 5.11
C ALA A 140 12.62 -3.07 4.87
N PRO A 141 13.86 -2.57 4.98
CA PRO A 141 15.05 -3.43 5.06
C PRO A 141 14.91 -4.31 6.30
N SER A 142 14.90 -5.62 6.10
CA SER A 142 15.03 -6.57 7.19
C SER A 142 16.47 -7.06 7.15
N LEU A 143 17.25 -6.69 8.18
CA LEU A 143 18.65 -7.11 8.38
C LEU A 143 18.84 -8.65 8.39
N MET A 144 17.75 -9.42 8.42
CA MET A 144 17.76 -10.89 8.42
C MET A 144 16.95 -11.51 7.25
N SER A 145 16.48 -10.71 6.28
CA SER A 145 15.69 -11.23 5.16
C SER A 145 16.60 -11.61 3.99
N SER A 146 16.47 -12.86 3.53
CA SER A 146 17.10 -13.35 2.29
C SER A 146 16.64 -12.61 1.02
N LYS A 147 15.70 -11.67 1.13
CA LYS A 147 15.15 -10.84 0.05
C LYS A 147 15.64 -9.40 0.03
N GLU A 148 16.63 -9.04 0.86
CA GLU A 148 17.16 -7.66 0.87
C GLU A 148 17.70 -7.20 -0.49
N TYR A 149 18.19 -8.13 -1.32
CA TYR A 149 18.64 -7.84 -2.68
C TYR A 149 17.57 -7.15 -3.54
N GLN A 150 16.27 -7.35 -3.25
CA GLN A 150 15.17 -6.77 -4.01
C GLN A 150 15.14 -5.23 -3.95
N HIS A 151 15.82 -4.62 -2.99
CA HIS A 151 15.90 -3.15 -2.84
C HIS A 151 17.22 -2.58 -3.32
N ARG A 152 18.14 -3.42 -3.78
CA ARG A 152 19.44 -2.99 -4.29
C ARG A 152 19.30 -2.65 -5.77
N VAL A 153 19.62 -1.41 -6.10
CA VAL A 153 19.66 -0.93 -7.48
C VAL A 153 20.79 -1.65 -8.21
N PRO A 154 20.56 -2.14 -9.45
CA PRO A 154 21.62 -2.70 -10.28
C PRO A 154 22.76 -1.70 -10.49
N ARG A 155 24.00 -2.19 -10.53
CA ARG A 155 25.19 -1.33 -10.68
C ARG A 155 25.13 -0.52 -11.97
N GLU A 156 24.64 -1.14 -13.02
CA GLU A 156 24.47 -0.56 -14.35
C GLU A 156 23.58 0.68 -14.33
N TRP A 157 22.57 0.74 -13.45
CA TRP A 157 21.75 1.95 -13.30
C TRP A 157 22.45 3.04 -12.49
N VAL A 158 23.24 2.63 -11.49
CA VAL A 158 24.00 3.56 -10.61
C VAL A 158 25.13 4.23 -11.38
N GLU A 159 25.92 3.44 -12.12
CA GLU A 159 27.05 3.89 -12.94
C GLU A 159 26.63 4.88 -14.02
N ASN A 160 25.43 4.68 -14.59
CA ASN A 160 24.83 5.62 -15.54
C ASN A 160 24.32 6.94 -14.91
N GLY A 161 24.59 7.18 -13.62
CA GLY A 161 24.20 8.40 -12.90
C GLY A 161 22.69 8.57 -12.70
N LYS A 162 21.89 7.58 -13.11
CA LYS A 162 20.42 7.66 -13.10
C LYS A 162 19.88 7.08 -11.81
N LYS A 163 19.60 7.96 -10.85
CA LYS A 163 18.97 7.59 -9.57
C LYS A 163 17.63 6.92 -9.84
N PRO A 164 17.31 5.79 -9.17
CA PRO A 164 16.05 5.07 -9.38
C PRO A 164 14.82 5.88 -8.93
N GLY A 165 15.00 6.96 -8.15
CA GLY A 165 13.91 7.72 -7.55
C GLY A 165 13.10 6.87 -6.55
N ARG A 166 11.78 7.07 -6.51
CA ARG A 166 10.91 6.30 -5.62
C ARG A 166 10.79 4.84 -6.08
N PHE A 167 10.82 3.94 -5.10
CA PHE A 167 10.60 2.50 -5.26
C PHE A 167 9.13 2.10 -5.10
N TRP A 168 8.25 3.05 -4.78
CA TRP A 168 6.83 2.80 -4.64
C TRP A 168 6.05 4.08 -4.92
N GLY A 169 4.76 3.92 -5.19
CA GLY A 169 3.86 5.04 -5.40
C GLY A 169 2.43 4.61 -5.62
N VAL A 170 1.62 5.58 -5.99
CA VAL A 170 0.21 5.37 -6.39
C VAL A 170 0.00 5.94 -7.78
N LEU A 171 -0.88 5.31 -8.56
CA LEU A 171 -1.33 5.79 -9.86
C LEU A 171 -2.86 5.82 -9.86
N GLY A 172 -3.45 6.90 -10.35
CA GLY A 172 -4.92 7.03 -10.47
C GLY A 172 -5.68 7.10 -9.15
N LEU A 173 -4.98 7.11 -8.00
CA LEU A 173 -5.56 7.21 -6.67
C LEU A 173 -5.37 8.62 -6.11
N GLN A 174 -6.44 9.21 -5.60
CA GLN A 174 -6.40 10.48 -4.89
C GLN A 174 -6.21 10.24 -3.40
N LYS A 175 -5.29 10.99 -2.79
CA LYS A 175 -5.17 11.00 -1.34
C LYS A 175 -6.25 11.91 -0.78
N ALA A 176 -7.16 11.36 0.01
CA ALA A 176 -8.05 12.16 0.84
C ALA A 176 -7.32 12.49 2.14
N THR A 177 -6.78 13.71 2.23
CA THR A 177 -6.12 14.24 3.44
C THR A 177 -6.88 15.47 3.91
N ALA A 178 -7.14 15.54 5.22
CA ALA A 178 -7.70 16.71 5.87
C ALA A 178 -6.81 17.08 7.07
N ASP A 179 -6.30 18.31 7.06
CA ASP A 179 -5.53 18.85 8.16
C ASP A 179 -6.46 19.61 9.11
N VAL A 180 -6.26 19.41 10.41
CA VAL A 180 -7.10 19.99 11.46
C VAL A 180 -6.21 20.70 12.45
N ALA A 181 -6.34 22.02 12.54
CA ALA A 181 -5.72 22.78 13.61
C ALA A 181 -6.41 22.44 14.94
N LEU A 182 -5.61 22.05 15.92
CA LEU A 182 -6.05 21.73 17.27
C LEU A 182 -5.30 22.64 18.25
N THR A 183 -6.02 23.18 19.22
CA THR A 183 -5.44 23.73 20.43
C THR A 183 -4.80 22.62 21.27
N GLU A 184 -3.98 22.99 22.25
CA GLU A 184 -3.34 22.01 23.13
C GLU A 184 -4.35 21.14 23.89
N ALA A 185 -5.44 21.74 24.39
CA ALA A 185 -6.49 21.02 25.09
C ALA A 185 -7.21 20.01 24.17
N GLU A 186 -7.57 20.43 22.95
CA GLU A 186 -8.18 19.56 21.94
C GLU A 186 -7.23 18.42 21.53
N PHE A 187 -5.94 18.74 21.36
CA PHE A 187 -4.91 17.75 21.05
C PHE A 187 -4.83 16.67 22.13
N ILE A 188 -4.80 17.06 23.41
CA ILE A 188 -4.77 16.11 24.55
C ILE A 188 -6.02 15.22 24.54
N LEU A 189 -7.20 15.81 24.30
CA LEU A 189 -8.49 15.12 24.26
C LEU A 189 -8.55 14.10 23.10
N VAL A 190 -8.25 14.54 21.87
CA VAL A 190 -8.20 13.68 20.68
C VAL A 190 -7.18 12.57 20.87
N ARG A 191 -5.97 12.89 21.38
CA ARG A 191 -4.93 11.90 21.65
C ARG A 191 -5.39 10.84 22.63
N ARG A 192 -6.06 11.21 23.73
CA ARG A 192 -6.59 10.26 24.73
C ARG A 192 -7.63 9.34 24.12
N THR A 193 -8.54 9.87 23.30
CA THR A 193 -9.56 9.10 22.59
C THR A 193 -8.95 8.11 21.60
N LEU A 194 -8.04 8.57 20.75
CA LEU A 194 -7.33 7.71 19.79
C LEU A 194 -6.48 6.65 20.49
N ARG A 195 -5.87 6.97 21.64
CA ARG A 195 -5.12 6.00 22.46
C ARG A 195 -6.05 4.97 23.07
N ARG A 196 -7.22 5.36 23.56
CA ARG A 196 -8.25 4.42 24.06
C ARG A 196 -8.73 3.51 22.92
N TRP A 197 -9.11 4.08 21.78
CA TRP A 197 -9.52 3.30 20.60
C TRP A 197 -8.44 2.30 20.16
N SER A 198 -7.19 2.75 20.04
CA SER A 198 -6.05 1.90 19.63
C SER A 198 -5.78 0.75 20.62
N ARG A 199 -6.07 0.96 21.91
CA ARG A 199 -5.98 -0.07 22.96
C ARG A 199 -7.12 -1.09 22.90
N HIS A 200 -8.32 -0.66 22.49
CA HIS A 200 -9.54 -1.48 22.47
C HIS A 200 -9.96 -1.82 21.04
N ARG A 201 -9.10 -2.51 20.28
CA ARG A 201 -9.48 -3.10 19.00
C ARG A 201 -10.44 -4.27 19.24
N ALA A 202 -11.72 -3.91 19.30
CA ALA A 202 -12.83 -4.80 19.48
C ALA A 202 -13.37 -5.23 18.11
N TYR A 203 -13.40 -6.53 17.85
CA TYR A 203 -13.99 -7.13 16.66
C TYR A 203 -15.48 -7.37 16.93
N TYR A 204 -16.34 -6.84 16.07
CA TYR A 204 -17.79 -7.05 16.12
C TYR A 204 -18.18 -7.93 14.94
N ARG A 205 -19.02 -8.94 15.18
CA ARG A 205 -19.67 -9.66 14.07
C ARG A 205 -20.86 -8.82 13.59
N PRO A 206 -21.24 -8.91 12.31
CA PRO A 206 -22.46 -8.26 11.83
C PRO A 206 -23.67 -8.70 12.65
N GLY A 207 -24.42 -7.74 13.22
CA GLY A 207 -25.62 -8.00 14.04
C GLY A 207 -25.40 -8.04 15.55
N ASP A 208 -24.16 -8.07 16.05
CA ASP A 208 -23.90 -8.15 17.49
C ASP A 208 -23.92 -6.79 18.19
N ARG A 209 -24.61 -6.72 19.35
CA ARG A 209 -24.64 -5.54 20.23
C ARG A 209 -23.33 -5.35 21.03
N TYR A 210 -22.54 -6.41 21.21
CA TYR A 210 -21.29 -6.43 22.01
C TYR A 210 -20.13 -7.02 21.21
N PRO A 211 -18.86 -6.68 21.53
CA PRO A 211 -17.73 -7.13 20.74
C PRO A 211 -17.42 -8.61 20.95
N SER A 212 -17.39 -9.35 19.85
CA SER A 212 -17.05 -10.77 19.80
C SER A 212 -15.58 -11.10 20.17
N SER A 213 -14.65 -10.13 20.09
CA SER A 213 -13.32 -10.24 20.71
C SER A 213 -12.68 -8.87 20.90
N VAL A 214 -11.83 -8.69 21.91
CA VAL A 214 -10.96 -7.51 22.04
C VAL A 214 -9.52 -8.01 21.94
N VAL A 215 -8.81 -7.63 20.88
CA VAL A 215 -7.42 -8.05 20.68
C VAL A 215 -6.50 -6.91 21.14
N PRO A 216 -5.79 -7.06 22.28
CA PRO A 216 -4.83 -6.07 22.73
C PRO A 216 -3.73 -5.92 21.68
N ASN A 217 -3.52 -4.71 21.17
CA ASN A 217 -2.47 -4.42 20.21
C ASN A 217 -1.10 -4.53 20.90
N THR A 218 -0.55 -5.74 20.92
CA THR A 218 0.73 -6.09 21.56
C THR A 218 1.76 -6.44 20.49
N ARG A 219 3.01 -6.03 20.74
CA ARG A 219 4.19 -6.45 19.97
C ARG A 219 4.99 -7.44 20.78
N VAL A 220 5.64 -8.35 20.08
CA VAL A 220 6.58 -9.30 20.65
C VAL A 220 7.93 -8.58 20.82
N HIS A 221 8.45 -8.56 22.05
CA HIS A 221 9.75 -8.02 22.39
C HIS A 221 10.65 -9.14 22.90
N ARG A 222 11.89 -9.15 22.45
CA ARG A 222 12.94 -10.01 23.00
C ARG A 222 13.70 -9.19 24.04
N ILE A 223 13.58 -9.56 25.31
CA ILE A 223 14.24 -8.84 26.41
C ILE A 223 15.35 -9.68 27.01
N ALA A 224 16.48 -9.05 27.29
CA ALA A 224 17.57 -9.67 28.03
C ALA A 224 17.12 -9.95 29.48
N VAL A 225 17.37 -11.16 29.95
CA VAL A 225 17.27 -11.54 31.35
C VAL A 225 18.68 -11.46 31.92
N VAL A 226 18.91 -10.41 32.70
CA VAL A 226 20.22 -10.08 33.25
C VAL A 226 20.31 -10.59 34.68
N ASP A 227 21.42 -11.21 35.03
CA ASP A 227 21.76 -11.52 36.41
C ASP A 227 21.98 -10.24 37.20
N LYS A 228 21.25 -10.04 38.31
CA LYS A 228 21.29 -8.78 39.05
C LYS A 228 22.63 -8.50 39.74
N ALA A 229 23.40 -9.53 40.08
CA ALA A 229 24.67 -9.36 40.79
C ALA A 229 25.85 -9.11 39.84
N SER A 230 25.85 -9.79 38.69
CA SER A 230 26.97 -9.74 37.73
C SER A 230 26.70 -8.87 36.51
N GLY A 231 25.46 -8.46 36.24
CA GLY A 231 25.11 -7.71 35.03
C GLY A 231 25.18 -8.52 33.73
N VAL A 232 25.46 -9.82 33.80
CA VAL A 232 25.60 -10.69 32.63
C VAL A 232 24.22 -11.11 32.11
N VAL A 233 24.04 -11.04 30.78
CA VAL A 233 22.83 -11.52 30.10
C VAL A 233 22.82 -13.06 30.14
N ARG A 234 21.96 -13.66 30.95
CA ARG A 234 21.85 -15.13 31.07
C ARG A 234 21.08 -15.75 29.91
N ARG A 235 20.00 -15.10 29.48
CA ARG A 235 19.15 -15.56 28.38
C ARG A 235 18.31 -14.42 27.85
N TYR A 236 17.72 -14.62 26.68
CA TYR A 236 16.67 -13.76 26.17
C TYR A 236 15.32 -14.41 26.39
N ARG A 237 14.32 -13.65 26.85
CA ARG A 237 12.94 -14.11 26.88
C ARG A 237 12.07 -13.30 25.93
N THR A 238 11.10 -13.98 25.35
CA THR A 238 10.09 -13.36 24.49
C THR A 238 8.91 -12.94 25.34
N VAL A 239 8.58 -11.65 25.32
CA VAL A 239 7.41 -11.10 26.03
C VAL A 239 6.52 -10.34 25.05
N ARG A 240 5.23 -10.28 25.35
CA ARG A 240 4.31 -9.37 24.65
C ARG A 240 4.21 -8.07 25.44
N ARG A 241 4.58 -6.95 24.82
CA ARG A 241 4.37 -5.60 25.36
C ARG A 241 3.36 -4.86 24.50
N ARG A 242 2.73 -3.83 25.03
CA ARG A 242 1.77 -3.02 24.26
C ARG A 242 2.51 -2.24 23.17
N ALA A 243 1.90 -2.16 21.99
CA ALA A 243 2.45 -1.39 20.89
C ALA A 243 2.17 0.10 21.08
N SER A 244 3.23 0.89 21.10
CA SER A 244 3.21 2.32 21.40
C SER A 244 3.10 3.16 20.13
N TYR A 245 1.89 3.28 19.57
CA TYR A 245 1.65 4.09 18.34
C TYR A 245 1.39 5.59 18.60
N LEU A 246 1.25 6.00 19.87
CA LEU A 246 0.93 7.37 20.32
C LEU A 246 1.77 7.79 21.53
N ASP A 247 2.97 7.21 21.69
CA ASP A 247 3.73 7.21 22.95
C ASP A 247 4.96 8.13 22.96
N GLN A 248 5.02 9.11 22.06
CA GLN A 248 6.06 10.13 22.19
C GLN A 248 5.72 11.05 23.36
N GLU A 249 6.73 11.31 24.20
CA GLU A 249 6.66 12.09 25.45
C GLU A 249 6.51 13.61 25.21
N ARG A 250 6.31 14.04 23.96
CA ARG A 250 6.21 15.45 23.53
C ARG A 250 4.99 15.68 22.63
N LEU A 251 4.72 16.94 22.28
CA LEU A 251 3.68 17.40 21.31
C LEU A 251 3.85 16.82 19.89
N THR A 252 4.76 15.88 19.67
CA THR A 252 4.95 15.19 18.40
C THR A 252 3.98 14.01 18.27
N GLY A 253 3.11 14.11 17.26
CA GLY A 253 2.00 13.19 17.03
C GLY A 253 2.45 11.77 16.66
N GLY A 254 1.64 10.79 17.06
CA GLY A 254 1.69 9.42 16.54
C GLY A 254 0.57 9.19 15.51
N PHE A 255 0.31 7.94 15.16
CA PHE A 255 -0.71 7.59 14.17
C PHE A 255 -1.58 6.41 14.59
N VAL A 256 -2.78 6.35 14.05
CA VAL A 256 -3.69 5.20 14.21
C VAL A 256 -4.07 4.70 12.82
N LEU A 257 -4.00 3.39 12.62
CA LEU A 257 -4.46 2.73 11.40
C LEU A 257 -5.79 2.02 11.66
N ALA A 258 -6.82 2.41 10.90
CA ALA A 258 -8.16 1.83 10.96
C ALA A 258 -8.60 1.36 9.57
N ASN A 259 -9.34 0.25 9.54
CA ASN A 259 -9.93 -0.27 8.30
C ASN A 259 -11.20 0.50 7.95
N GLN A 260 -11.91 0.98 8.97
CA GLN A 260 -13.10 1.82 8.88
C GLN A 260 -12.73 3.22 9.38
N GLY A 261 -12.14 4.04 8.50
CA GLY A 261 -11.68 5.39 8.84
C GLY A 261 -12.80 6.30 9.35
N LEU A 262 -14.00 6.14 8.78
CA LEU A 262 -15.21 6.86 9.19
C LEU A 262 -15.59 6.58 10.65
N LEU A 263 -15.67 5.30 11.05
CA LEU A 263 -15.98 4.92 12.43
C LEU A 263 -14.91 5.40 13.43
N LEU A 264 -13.66 5.55 13.00
CA LEU A 264 -12.62 6.18 13.81
C LEU A 264 -12.81 7.70 13.92
N ALA A 265 -13.21 8.34 12.83
CA ALA A 265 -13.32 9.79 12.73
C ALA A 265 -14.53 10.35 13.50
N MET A 266 -15.68 9.66 13.51
CA MET A 266 -16.90 10.16 14.13
C MET A 266 -16.72 10.56 15.62
N PRO A 267 -16.15 9.72 16.51
CA PRO A 267 -15.92 10.13 17.89
C PRO A 267 -14.95 11.32 18.01
N VAL A 268 -13.98 11.44 17.09
CA VAL A 268 -13.03 12.56 17.09
C VAL A 268 -13.74 13.85 16.70
N VAL A 269 -14.59 13.81 15.66
CA VAL A 269 -15.38 14.96 15.20
C VAL A 269 -16.33 15.42 16.31
N GLU A 270 -17.04 14.49 16.95
CA GLU A 270 -18.00 14.80 18.01
C GLU A 270 -17.33 15.47 19.22
N ILE A 271 -16.20 14.92 19.63
CA ILE A 271 -15.39 15.47 20.72
C ILE A 271 -14.91 16.89 20.41
N LEU A 272 -14.49 17.15 19.16
CA LEU A 272 -14.06 18.48 18.73
C LEU A 272 -15.22 19.47 18.63
N ARG A 273 -16.41 19.01 18.20
CA ARG A 273 -17.62 19.85 18.19
C ARG A 273 -17.99 20.27 19.60
N ASN A 274 -18.05 19.32 20.53
CA ASN A 274 -18.41 19.59 21.91
C ASN A 274 -17.37 20.49 22.60
N SER A 275 -16.07 20.29 22.37
CA SER A 275 -15.04 21.17 22.95
C SER A 275 -15.04 22.59 22.38
N ARG A 276 -15.65 22.80 21.19
CA ARG A 276 -15.75 24.11 20.53
C ARG A 276 -17.07 24.81 20.79
N ALA A 277 -18.14 24.07 21.05
CA ALA A 277 -19.44 24.62 21.45
C ALA A 277 -19.35 25.42 22.77
N ASP A 278 -18.40 25.08 23.64
CA ASP A 278 -18.12 25.83 24.88
C ASP A 278 -17.34 27.15 24.66
N ASP A 279 -16.96 27.51 23.41
CA ASP A 279 -16.34 28.79 23.05
C ASP A 279 -16.87 29.31 21.69
N PRO A 280 -17.87 30.22 21.67
CA PRO A 280 -18.54 30.68 20.45
C PRO A 280 -17.65 31.48 19.48
N ARG A 281 -16.38 31.72 19.83
CA ARG A 281 -15.37 32.34 18.93
C ARG A 281 -14.58 31.32 18.10
N ARG A 282 -14.85 30.00 18.24
CA ARG A 282 -14.07 28.92 17.62
C ARG A 282 -14.91 28.03 16.72
N GLU A 283 -15.43 28.58 15.62
CA GLU A 283 -16.03 27.74 14.58
C GLU A 283 -15.00 26.77 13.97
N ALA A 284 -15.42 25.51 13.78
CA ALA A 284 -14.61 24.55 13.05
C ALA A 284 -14.48 24.97 11.59
N SER A 285 -13.26 24.86 11.02
CA SER A 285 -13.03 25.15 9.60
C SER A 285 -14.11 24.52 8.72
N PRO A 286 -14.80 25.28 7.85
CA PRO A 286 -15.80 24.76 6.93
C PRO A 286 -15.29 23.59 6.08
N ARG A 287 -13.97 23.52 5.83
CA ARG A 287 -13.33 22.39 5.12
C ARG A 287 -13.33 21.09 5.90
N PHE A 288 -13.20 21.14 7.23
CA PHE A 288 -13.22 19.94 8.07
C PHE A 288 -14.64 19.36 8.12
N LEU A 289 -15.65 20.21 8.31
CA LEU A 289 -17.05 19.79 8.31
C LEU A 289 -17.50 19.31 6.91
N ALA A 290 -17.08 19.98 5.83
CA ALA A 290 -17.38 19.57 4.46
C ALA A 290 -16.73 18.24 4.05
N ALA A 291 -15.56 17.89 4.62
CA ALA A 291 -14.90 16.61 4.38
C ALA A 291 -15.66 15.41 4.97
N PHE A 292 -16.49 15.64 6.00
CA PHE A 292 -17.28 14.59 6.65
C PHE A 292 -18.79 14.66 6.34
N GLY A 293 -19.33 15.84 6.02
CA GLY A 293 -20.76 16.03 5.70
C GLY A 293 -21.19 15.61 4.29
N ARG A 294 -20.27 15.24 3.40
CA ARG A 294 -20.60 14.69 2.06
C ARG A 294 -20.58 13.16 1.99
N LEU A 295 -20.49 12.48 3.13
CA LEU A 295 -20.39 11.01 3.19
C LEU A 295 -21.71 10.34 3.59
N ASP A 296 -22.79 11.11 3.82
CA ASP A 296 -24.15 10.58 4.07
C ASP A 296 -24.87 10.11 2.78
N SER A 297 -24.20 10.15 1.63
CA SER A 297 -24.78 9.80 0.32
C SER A 297 -24.03 8.69 -0.45
N TYR A 298 -23.32 7.79 0.25
CA TYR A 298 -22.77 6.56 -0.31
C TYR A 298 -23.22 5.32 0.46
#